data_AF-A0AAW2LTT5-F1
#
_entry.id   AF-A0AAW2LTT5-F1
#
_cell.length_a   1.000
_cell.length_b   1.000
_cell.length_c   1.000
_cell.angle_alpha   90.00
_cell.angle_beta   90.00
_cell.angle_gamma   90.00
#
_symmetry.space_group_name_H-M   'P 1'
#
loop_
_entity.id
_entity.type
_entity.pdbx_description
1 polymer ?
#
loop_
_entity_poly.entity_id
_entity_poly.type
_entity_poly.pdbx_seq_one_letter_code
_entity_poly.pdbx_strand_id
1 'polypeptide(L)'
;MIISSPQRNNSKFPSMAEQLHFLLVPLMSHSHISPLTDFAKVLARQGVFVSIVTTTLNAIRYKGVIDNAKAQNLRIQMIPIKFPCQEAAVPDGCESVEALTSKVLARKFYRACELLIQGPLEQLIQEL
;
A
#
# COMPACT_ATOMS: atom_id res chain seq x y z
N MET A 1 12.33 -3.16 45.74
CA MET A 1 11.73 -2.09 44.93
C MET A 1 11.27 -2.71 43.62
N ILE A 2 10.01 -3.14 43.54
CA ILE A 2 9.43 -3.77 42.35
C ILE A 2 8.80 -2.65 41.53
N ILE A 3 9.35 -2.37 40.36
CA ILE A 3 8.81 -1.39 39.42
C ILE A 3 7.69 -2.12 38.66
N SER A 4 6.46 -2.00 39.15
CA SER A 4 5.29 -2.52 38.46
C SER A 4 5.09 -1.76 37.15
N SER A 5 5.15 -2.47 36.02
CA SER A 5 4.79 -1.95 34.71
C SER A 5 3.37 -1.35 34.72
N PRO A 6 3.09 -0.25 34.02
CA PRO A 6 1.75 0.32 34.00
C PRO A 6 0.80 -0.63 33.28
N GLN A 7 -0.28 -1.00 33.96
CA GLN A 7 -1.41 -1.72 33.37
C GLN A 7 -2.00 -0.89 32.23
N ARG A 8 -2.16 -1.50 31.05
CA ARG A 8 -2.83 -0.87 29.91
C ARG A 8 -4.28 -0.60 30.30
N ASN A 9 -4.63 0.69 30.35
CA ASN A 9 -5.98 1.17 30.64
C ASN A 9 -6.94 0.62 29.58
N ASN A 10 -7.93 -0.16 30.01
CA ASN A 10 -8.92 -0.79 29.14
C ASN A 10 -10.08 0.21 28.90
N SER A 11 -9.79 1.32 28.21
CA SER A 11 -10.84 2.28 27.85
C SER A 11 -11.76 1.65 26.80
N LYS A 12 -13.08 1.64 27.07
CA LYS A 12 -14.13 1.16 26.15
C LYS A 12 -14.24 1.94 24.83
N PHE A 13 -13.38 2.93 24.61
CA PHE A 13 -13.36 3.78 23.43
C PHE A 13 -12.05 3.60 22.70
N PRO A 14 -12.07 3.45 21.36
CA PRO A 14 -10.86 3.40 20.57
C PRO A 14 -10.06 4.69 20.75
N SER A 15 -8.76 4.54 20.98
CA SER A 15 -7.79 5.63 20.98
C SER A 15 -7.85 6.41 19.68
N MET A 16 -7.38 7.67 19.69
CA MET A 16 -7.30 8.50 18.48
C MET A 16 -6.58 7.80 17.32
N ALA A 17 -5.55 6.99 17.62
CA ALA A 17 -4.81 6.23 16.61
C ALA A 17 -5.65 5.13 15.97
N GLU A 18 -6.53 4.48 16.72
CA GLU A 18 -7.44 3.44 16.22
C GLU A 18 -8.57 4.01 15.33
N GLN A 19 -8.78 5.33 15.37
CA GLN A 19 -9.73 6.05 14.51
C GLN A 19 -9.09 6.57 13.22
N LEU A 20 -7.76 6.54 13.10
CA LEU A 20 -7.05 7.02 11.90
C LEU A 20 -6.91 5.90 10.86
N HIS A 21 -7.12 6.27 9.59
CA HIS A 21 -6.88 5.43 8.44
C HIS A 21 -5.91 6.12 7.49
N PHE A 22 -4.74 5.51 7.26
CA PHE A 22 -3.76 5.99 6.31
C PHE A 22 -3.85 5.23 4.99
N LEU A 23 -3.85 5.97 3.88
CA LEU A 23 -3.72 5.44 2.53
C LEU A 23 -2.31 5.74 2.01
N LEU A 24 -1.54 4.70 1.72
CA LEU A 24 -0.19 4.81 1.15
C LEU A 24 -0.24 4.41 -0.32
N VAL A 25 0.24 5.29 -1.20
CA VAL A 25 0.25 5.08 -2.65
C VAL A 25 1.70 5.13 -3.16
N PRO A 26 2.48 4.04 -3.04
CA PRO A 26 3.83 3.97 -3.58
C PRO A 26 3.83 4.03 -5.11
N LEU A 27 4.92 4.56 -5.67
CA LEU A 27 5.26 4.25 -7.06
C LEU A 27 5.50 2.75 -7.19
N MET A 28 5.02 2.14 -8.28
CA MET A 28 5.09 0.71 -8.53
C MET A 28 6.53 0.26 -8.88
N SER A 29 7.37 0.22 -7.87
CA SER A 29 8.75 -0.27 -7.91
C SER A 29 9.10 -0.89 -6.57
N HIS A 30 10.01 -1.87 -6.57
CA HIS A 30 10.41 -2.55 -5.35
C HIS A 30 11.02 -1.60 -4.31
N SER A 31 11.86 -0.68 -4.78
CA SER A 31 12.52 0.32 -3.94
C SER A 31 11.56 1.32 -3.28
N HIS A 32 10.32 1.44 -3.74
CA HIS A 32 9.30 2.31 -3.13
C HIS A 32 8.25 1.52 -2.35
N ILE A 33 7.81 0.36 -2.86
CA ILE A 33 6.81 -0.48 -2.18
C ILE A 33 7.37 -1.06 -0.88
N SER A 34 8.62 -1.55 -0.89
CA SER A 34 9.18 -2.17 0.33
C SER A 34 9.30 -1.16 1.49
N PRO A 35 9.89 0.04 1.31
CA PRO A 35 9.97 1.00 2.41
C PRO A 35 8.60 1.51 2.88
N LEU A 36 7.66 1.76 1.97
CA LEU A 36 6.30 2.17 2.37
C LEU A 36 5.56 1.05 3.11
N THR A 37 5.85 -0.23 2.79
CA THR A 37 5.31 -1.37 3.53
C THR A 37 5.90 -1.44 4.95
N ASP A 38 7.19 -1.15 5.13
CA ASP A 38 7.78 -1.11 6.46
C ASP A 38 7.29 0.09 7.27
N PHE A 39 7.09 1.24 6.63
CA PHE A 39 6.45 2.39 7.24
C PHE A 39 5.00 2.07 7.67
N ALA A 40 4.24 1.37 6.84
CA ALA A 40 2.91 0.89 7.20
C ALA A 40 2.92 0.01 8.46
N LYS A 41 3.92 -0.86 8.61
CA LYS A 41 4.09 -1.67 9.84
C LYS A 41 4.38 -0.81 11.06
N VAL A 42 5.17 0.25 10.92
CA VAL A 42 5.43 1.20 12.01
C VAL A 42 4.12 1.89 12.44
N LEU A 43 3.34 2.40 11.50
CA LEU A 43 2.04 3.01 11.78
C LEU A 43 1.06 2.03 12.41
N ALA A 44 0.94 0.82 11.86
CA ALA A 44 0.00 -0.19 12.36
C ALA A 44 0.33 -0.68 13.77
N ARG A 45 1.60 -0.68 14.17
CA ARG A 45 2.01 -0.95 15.57
C ARG A 45 1.53 0.12 16.55
N GLN A 46 1.20 1.32 16.07
CA GLN A 46 0.56 2.37 16.87
C GLN A 46 -0.98 2.25 16.90
N GLY A 47 -1.55 1.18 16.33
CA GLY A 47 -3.00 0.95 16.29
C GLY A 47 -3.71 1.52 15.05
N VAL A 48 -2.97 2.20 14.16
CA VAL A 48 -3.51 2.83 12.94
C VAL A 48 -3.90 1.78 11.90
N PHE A 49 -5.03 1.96 11.21
CA PHE A 49 -5.35 1.15 10.04
C PHE A 49 -4.63 1.70 8.80
N VAL A 50 -3.94 0.85 8.05
CA VAL A 50 -3.17 1.28 6.87
C VAL A 50 -3.58 0.48 5.63
N SER A 51 -3.98 1.18 4.58
CA SER A 51 -4.17 0.64 3.25
C SER A 51 -2.98 1.00 2.37
N ILE A 52 -2.36 0.01 1.72
CA ILE A 52 -1.35 0.23 0.68
C ILE A 52 -1.99 -0.02 -0.67
N VAL A 53 -2.11 1.01 -1.51
CA VAL A 53 -2.64 0.87 -2.87
C VAL A 53 -1.52 0.46 -3.80
N THR A 54 -1.74 -0.56 -4.61
CA THR A 54 -0.78 -1.00 -5.62
C THR A 54 -1.50 -1.70 -6.77
N THR A 55 -0.79 -2.06 -7.82
CA THR A 55 -1.39 -2.77 -8.95
C THR A 55 -1.56 -4.26 -8.67
N THR A 56 -2.46 -4.93 -9.41
CA THR A 56 -2.78 -6.36 -9.25
C THR A 56 -1.54 -7.26 -9.21
N LEU A 57 -0.60 -7.12 -10.15
CA LEU A 57 0.58 -7.99 -10.19
C LEU A 57 1.52 -7.74 -9.00
N ASN A 58 1.67 -6.49 -8.59
CA ASN A 58 2.44 -6.15 -7.40
C ASN A 58 1.75 -6.67 -6.13
N ALA A 59 0.42 -6.62 -6.03
CA ALA A 59 -0.30 -7.17 -4.89
C ALA A 59 -0.06 -8.67 -4.71
N ILE A 60 -0.03 -9.42 -5.81
CA ILE A 60 0.34 -10.83 -5.81
C ILE A 60 1.77 -11.01 -5.31
N ARG A 61 2.72 -10.20 -5.81
CA ARG A 61 4.14 -10.27 -5.44
C ARG A 61 4.38 -10.01 -3.95
N TYR A 62 3.64 -9.07 -3.34
CA TYR A 62 3.81 -8.70 -1.94
C TYR A 62 2.85 -9.42 -0.98
N LYS A 63 2.02 -10.34 -1.48
CA LYS A 63 1.01 -11.04 -0.68
C LYS A 63 1.60 -11.64 0.60
N GLY A 64 2.73 -12.36 0.50
CA GLY A 64 3.38 -12.98 1.66
C GLY A 64 3.83 -11.97 2.72
N VAL A 65 4.27 -10.77 2.32
CA VAL A 65 4.68 -9.70 3.25
C VAL A 65 3.47 -9.19 4.05
N ILE A 66 2.34 -9.01 3.37
CA ILE A 66 1.10 -8.54 3.99
C ILE A 66 0.45 -9.62 4.84
N ASP A 67 0.44 -10.87 4.39
CA ASP A 67 -0.05 -12.01 5.18
C ASP A 67 0.73 -12.14 6.49
N ASN A 68 2.06 -12.03 6.45
CA ASN A 68 2.89 -12.04 7.66
C ASN A 68 2.59 -10.86 8.60
N ALA A 69 2.35 -9.66 8.06
CA ALA A 69 1.96 -8.51 8.87
C ALA A 69 0.60 -8.75 9.57
N LYS A 70 -0.39 -9.32 8.85
CA LYS A 70 -1.69 -9.69 9.41
C LYS A 70 -1.56 -10.78 10.48
N ALA A 71 -0.69 -11.77 10.30
CA ALA A 71 -0.40 -12.79 11.32
C ALA A 71 0.19 -12.20 12.61
N GLN A 72 0.83 -11.02 12.52
CA GLN A 72 1.31 -10.24 13.67
C GLN A 72 0.22 -9.31 14.26
N ASN A 73 -1.04 -9.49 13.86
CA ASN A 73 -2.18 -8.65 14.22
C ASN A 73 -2.03 -7.17 13.82
N LEU A 74 -1.20 -6.88 12.80
CA LEU A 74 -1.10 -5.52 12.26
C LEU A 74 -2.31 -5.23 11.36
N ARG A 75 -2.94 -4.08 11.60
CA ARG A 75 -4.09 -3.56 10.86
C ARG A 75 -3.65 -2.99 9.49
N ILE A 76 -3.15 -3.86 8.61
CA ILE A 76 -2.64 -3.48 7.29
C ILE A 76 -3.37 -4.28 6.21
N GLN A 77 -3.73 -3.60 5.14
CA GLN A 77 -4.21 -4.24 3.91
C GLN A 77 -3.50 -3.69 2.68
N MET A 78 -3.55 -4.45 1.61
CA MET A 78 -3.07 -4.06 0.29
C MET A 78 -4.26 -4.11 -0.67
N ILE A 79 -4.52 -2.99 -1.33
CA ILE A 79 -5.66 -2.83 -2.23
C ILE A 79 -5.12 -2.89 -3.67
N PRO A 80 -5.43 -3.97 -4.42
CA PRO A 80 -5.06 -4.07 -5.81
C PRO A 80 -5.98 -3.19 -6.67
N ILE A 81 -5.39 -2.41 -7.56
CA ILE A 81 -6.09 -1.68 -8.63
C ILE A 81 -5.55 -2.09 -9.99
N LYS A 82 -6.40 -2.05 -11.02
CA LYS A 82 -5.99 -2.42 -12.38
C LYS A 82 -5.02 -1.38 -12.93
N PHE A 83 -3.86 -1.82 -13.42
CA PHE A 83 -2.93 -0.95 -14.12
C PHE A 83 -3.42 -0.72 -15.57
N PRO A 84 -3.48 0.52 -16.06
CA PRO A 84 -4.01 0.83 -17.39
C PRO A 84 -2.98 0.57 -18.50
N CYS A 85 -2.55 -0.68 -18.65
CA CYS A 85 -1.56 -1.09 -19.64
C CYS A 85 -2.01 -0.75 -21.06
N GLN A 86 -3.26 -1.10 -21.40
CA GLN A 86 -3.81 -0.96 -22.74
C GLN A 86 -3.95 0.51 -23.13
N GLU A 87 -4.50 1.33 -22.24
CA GLU A 87 -4.77 2.76 -22.45
C GLU A 87 -3.47 3.56 -22.60
N ALA A 88 -2.39 3.12 -21.94
CA ALA A 88 -1.06 3.73 -22.06
C ALA A 88 -0.17 3.09 -23.14
N ALA A 89 -0.67 2.08 -23.87
CA ALA A 89 0.08 1.29 -24.85
C ALA A 89 1.38 0.67 -24.27
N VAL A 90 1.30 0.19 -23.03
CA VAL A 90 2.31 -0.56 -22.29
C VAL A 90 1.99 -2.07 -22.39
N PRO A 91 2.98 -2.97 -22.53
CA PRO A 91 2.71 -4.40 -22.56
C PRO A 91 2.05 -4.92 -21.28
N ASP A 92 1.20 -5.94 -21.41
CA ASP A 92 0.59 -6.61 -20.27
C ASP A 92 1.67 -7.15 -19.30
N GLY A 93 1.40 -7.03 -18.00
CA GLY A 93 2.33 -7.41 -16.95
C GLY A 93 3.48 -6.42 -16.70
N CYS A 94 3.62 -5.36 -17.50
CA CYS A 94 4.60 -4.29 -17.26
C CYS A 94 4.05 -3.28 -16.24
N GLU A 95 3.79 -3.76 -15.02
CA GLU A 95 3.25 -2.97 -13.91
C GLU A 95 4.33 -2.52 -12.91
N SER A 96 5.61 -2.59 -13.29
CA SER A 96 6.72 -2.20 -12.40
C SER A 96 7.82 -1.47 -13.15
N VAL A 97 8.50 -0.54 -12.48
CA VAL A 97 9.65 0.18 -13.03
C VAL A 97 10.77 -0.78 -13.44
N GLU A 98 10.92 -1.91 -12.73
CA GLU A 98 11.90 -2.95 -13.01
C GLU A 98 11.63 -3.70 -14.33
N ALA A 99 10.40 -3.66 -14.85
CA ALA A 99 10.04 -4.28 -16.12
C ALA A 99 10.36 -3.39 -17.35
N LEU A 100 10.87 -2.18 -17.14
CA LEU A 100 11.08 -1.20 -18.21
C LEU A 100 12.42 -1.44 -18.93
N THR A 101 12.36 -1.75 -20.22
CA THR A 101 13.55 -2.05 -21.06
C THR A 101 14.00 -0.88 -21.94
N SER A 102 13.25 0.24 -21.95
CA SER A 102 13.58 1.40 -22.79
C SER A 102 13.00 2.70 -22.24
N LYS A 103 13.58 3.84 -22.66
CA LYS A 103 13.06 5.18 -22.33
C LYS A 103 11.66 5.43 -22.90
N VAL A 104 11.33 4.82 -24.04
CA VAL A 104 9.98 4.91 -24.63
C VAL A 104 8.97 4.23 -23.72
N LEU A 105 9.29 3.01 -23.28
CA LEU A 105 8.44 2.27 -22.37
C LEU A 105 8.30 2.96 -21.00
N ALA A 106 9.39 3.56 -20.50
CA ALA A 106 9.34 4.35 -19.26
C ALA A 106 8.37 5.54 -19.35
N ARG A 107 8.39 6.31 -20.45
CA ARG A 107 7.42 7.42 -20.63
C ARG A 107 5.97 6.93 -20.65
N LYS A 108 5.71 5.80 -21.34
CA LYS A 108 4.38 5.19 -21.37
C LYS A 108 3.95 4.66 -20.00
N PHE A 109 4.87 4.08 -19.24
CA PHE A 109 4.62 3.63 -17.88
C PHE A 109 4.22 4.78 -16.95
N TYR A 110 4.94 5.91 -16.98
CA TYR A 110 4.55 7.08 -16.19
C TYR A 110 3.21 7.67 -16.63
N ARG A 111 2.89 7.62 -17.94
CA ARG A 111 1.55 7.95 -18.42
C ARG A 111 0.47 7.01 -17.88
N ALA A 112 0.76 5.71 -17.77
CA ALA A 112 -0.13 4.75 -17.13
C ALA A 112 -0.34 5.06 -15.64
N CYS A 113 0.71 5.49 -14.92
CA CYS A 113 0.58 5.95 -13.54
C CYS A 113 -0.38 7.15 -13.42
N GLU A 114 -0.28 8.14 -14.31
CA GLU A 114 -1.20 9.29 -14.34
C GLU A 114 -2.66 8.85 -14.56
N LEU A 115 -2.90 7.96 -15.53
CA LEU A 115 -4.24 7.41 -15.80
C LEU A 115 -4.81 6.63 -14.61
N LEU A 116 -3.95 5.87 -13.93
CA LEU A 116 -4.31 5.13 -12.72
C LEU A 116 -4.70 6.07 -11.58
N ILE A 117 -3.99 7.19 -11.43
CA ILE A 117 -4.30 8.20 -10.42
C ILE A 117 -5.66 8.86 -10.73
N GLN A 118 -5.86 9.34 -11.96
CA GLN A 118 -7.05 10.09 -12.38
C GLN A 118 -8.34 9.27 -12.43
N GLY A 119 -8.26 7.95 -12.51
CA GLY A 119 -9.44 7.09 -12.57
C GLY A 119 -9.52 6.15 -11.38
N PRO A 120 -8.86 4.97 -11.46
CA PRO A 120 -8.96 3.93 -10.44
C PRO A 120 -8.70 4.39 -9.01
N LEU A 121 -7.68 5.23 -8.78
CA LEU A 121 -7.34 5.69 -7.43
C LEU A 121 -8.33 6.71 -6.88
N GLU A 122 -8.76 7.69 -7.70
CA GLU A 122 -9.78 8.66 -7.28
C GLU A 122 -11.10 7.97 -6.92
N GLN A 123 -11.53 6.98 -7.71
CA GLN A 123 -12.71 6.16 -7.41
C GLN A 123 -12.55 5.40 -6.09
N LEU A 124 -11.41 4.74 -5.89
CA LEU A 124 -11.12 4.04 -4.64
C LEU A 124 -11.19 4.97 -3.43
N ILE A 125 -10.65 6.19 -3.53
CA ILE A 125 -10.67 7.16 -2.42
C ILE A 125 -12.11 7.58 -2.08
N GLN A 126 -13.02 7.66 -3.05
CA GLN A 126 -14.42 8.00 -2.81
C GLN A 126 -15.21 6.88 -2.10
N GLU A 127 -14.74 5.63 -2.20
CA GLU A 127 -15.36 4.46 -1.59
C GLU A 127 -14.85 4.16 -0.16
N LEU A 128 -13.74 4.78 0.25
CA LEU A 128 -13.11 4.62 1.57
C LEU A 128 -13.62 5.65 2.59
#